data_AF-A0A4R1U7E1-F1
#
_entry.id   AF-A0A4R1U7E1-F1
#
_cell.length_a   1.000
_cell.length_b   1.000
_cell.length_c   1.000
_cell.angle_alpha   90.00
_cell.angle_beta   90.00
_cell.angle_gamma   90.00
#
_symmetry.space_group_name_H-M   'P 1'
#
loop_
_entity.id
_entity.type
_entity.pdbx_description
1 polymer ?
#
loop_
_entity_poly.entity_id
_entity_poly.type
_entity_poly.pdbx_seq_one_letter_code
_entity_poly.pdbx_strand_id
1 'polypeptide(L)' 'MDPLCLFGMGTALAGFGGLGTTWRACREVLSIPRGTIGGSGLLCAMGFMMLVNIGIVVAGLWVAFAVAGGVHG' A
#
# COMPACT_ATOMS: atom_id res chain seq x y z
N MET A 1 -9.23 -2.79 24.11
CA MET A 1 -8.65 -2.40 22.80
C MET A 1 -9.80 -2.38 21.81
N ASP A 2 -10.12 -1.22 21.26
CA ASP A 2 -11.26 -1.08 20.36
C ASP A 2 -11.06 -1.87 19.06
N PRO A 3 -12.03 -2.71 18.65
CA PRO A 3 -11.89 -3.58 17.48
C PRO A 3 -11.65 -2.77 16.19
N LEU A 4 -12.17 -1.53 16.13
CA LEU A 4 -11.93 -0.61 15.02
C LEU A 4 -10.49 -0.10 14.93
N CYS A 5 -9.81 0.07 16.08
CA CYS A 5 -8.41 0.48 16.09
C CYS A 5 -7.50 -0.66 15.61
N LEU A 6 -7.77 -1.90 16.05
CA LEU A 6 -7.11 -3.11 15.55
C LEU A 6 -7.35 -3.33 14.05
N PHE A 7 -8.57 -3.07 13.57
CA PHE A 7 -8.90 -3.12 12.15
C PHE A 7 -8.11 -2.07 11.34
N GLY A 8 -8.06 -0.82 11.82
CA GLY A 8 -7.29 0.25 11.17
C GLY A 8 -5.79 -0.06 11.09
N MET A 9 -5.18 -0.50 12.21
CA MET A 9 -3.78 -0.91 12.23
C MET A 9 -3.51 -2.13 11.35
N GLY A 10 -4.39 -3.15 11.38
CA GLY A 10 -4.27 -4.33 10.52
C GLY A 10 -4.34 -3.99 9.04
N THR A 11 -5.22 -3.08 8.66
CA THR A 11 -5.37 -2.58 7.28
C THR A 11 -4.12 -1.81 6.85
N ALA A 12 -3.57 -0.98 7.73
CA ALA A 12 -2.32 -0.26 7.47
C ALA A 12 -1.13 -1.23 7.27
N LEU A 13 -1.01 -2.25 8.11
CA LEU A 13 0.03 -3.27 7.98
C LEU A 13 -0.11 -4.08 6.68
N ALA A 14 -1.34 -4.42 6.30
CA ALA A 14 -1.61 -5.11 5.03
C ALA A 14 -1.18 -4.27 3.82
N GLY A 15 -1.48 -2.95 3.83
CA GLY A 15 -1.03 -2.03 2.80
C GLY A 15 0.50 -1.88 2.74
N PHE A 16 1.19 -1.88 3.88
CA PHE A 16 2.65 -1.89 3.93
C PHE A 16 3.25 -3.18 3.37
N GLY A 17 2.64 -4.32 3.67
CA GLY A 17 3.02 -5.61 3.06
C GLY A 17 2.88 -5.59 1.54
N GLY A 18 1.76 -5.05 1.04
CA GLY A 18 1.52 -4.83 -0.38
C GLY A 18 2.54 -3.88 -1.03
N LEU A 19 2.95 -2.81 -0.35
CA LEU A 19 4.02 -1.93 -0.85
C LEU A 19 5.35 -2.68 -1.01
N GLY A 20 5.72 -3.50 -0.02
CA GLY A 20 6.97 -4.26 -0.06
C GLY A 20 7.02 -5.28 -1.20
N THR A 21 5.92 -5.99 -1.44
CA THR A 21 5.83 -6.95 -2.56
C THR A 21 5.85 -6.25 -3.91
N THR A 22 5.08 -5.17 -4.05
CA THR A 22 5.02 -4.38 -5.29
C THR A 22 6.37 -3.74 -5.60
N TRP A 23 7.11 -3.26 -4.58
CA TRP A 23 8.45 -2.71 -4.74
C TRP A 23 9.48 -3.74 -5.22
N ARG A 24 9.45 -4.96 -4.65
CA ARG A 24 10.30 -6.07 -5.11
C ARG A 24 10.02 -6.43 -6.56
N ALA A 25 8.74 -6.58 -6.91
CA ALA A 25 8.33 -6.86 -8.29
C ALA A 25 8.76 -5.74 -9.26
N CYS A 26 8.68 -4.47 -8.81
CA CYS A 26 9.13 -3.33 -9.61
C CYS A 26 10.64 -3.35 -9.88
N ARG A 27 11.46 -3.76 -8.89
CA ARG A 27 12.90 -3.95 -9.07
C ARG A 27 13.23 -5.08 -10.05
N GLU A 28 12.49 -6.18 -10.00
CA GLU A 28 12.67 -7.30 -10.94
C GLU A 28 12.32 -6.86 -12.37
N VAL A 29 11.22 -6.13 -12.56
CA VAL A 29 10.83 -5.60 -13.87
C VAL A 29 11.83 -4.58 -14.41
N LEU A 30 12.34 -3.68 -13.56
CA LEU A 30 13.38 -2.72 -13.97
C LEU A 30 14.70 -3.38 -14.37
N SER A 31 14.98 -4.58 -13.86
CA SER A 31 16.19 -5.34 -14.20
C SER A 31 16.12 -6.00 -15.59
N ILE A 32 14.93 -6.08 -16.18
CA ILE A 32 14.74 -6.59 -17.54
C ILE A 32 15.15 -5.50 -18.53
N PRO A 33 16.07 -5.77 -19.48
CA PRO A 33 16.53 -4.76 -20.42
C PRO A 33 15.37 -4.16 -21.22
N ARG A 34 15.33 -2.82 -21.26
CA ARG A 34 14.30 -1.99 -21.89
C ARG A 34 14.29 -2.18 -23.41
N GLY A 35 13.67 -3.28 -23.87
CA GLY A 35 13.50 -3.61 -25.29
C GLY A 35 12.18 -4.31 -25.61
N THR A 36 11.38 -4.65 -24.59
CA THR A 36 10.09 -5.31 -24.74
C THR A 36 8.95 -4.30 -24.71
N ILE A 37 8.13 -4.30 -25.76
CA ILE A 37 6.99 -3.41 -26.02
C ILE A 37 5.91 -3.43 -24.90
N GLY A 38 6.03 -4.31 -23.89
CA GLY A 38 5.15 -4.37 -22.71
C GLY A 38 5.65 -3.67 -21.43
N GLY A 39 6.89 -3.18 -21.39
CA GLY A 39 7.50 -2.64 -20.17
C GLY A 39 6.77 -1.44 -19.57
N SER A 40 6.30 -0.50 -20.42
CA SER A 40 5.60 0.71 -20.00
C SER A 40 4.25 0.40 -19.34
N GLY A 41 3.50 -0.56 -19.89
CA GLY A 41 2.21 -0.99 -19.35
C GLY A 41 2.37 -1.70 -18.00
N LEU A 42 3.40 -2.53 -17.88
CA LEU A 42 3.72 -3.23 -16.63
C LEU A 42 4.17 -2.26 -15.53
N LEU A 43 5.03 -1.29 -15.87
CA LEU A 43 5.44 -0.21 -14.97
C LEU A 43 4.25 0.64 -14.51
N CYS A 44 3.32 0.95 -15.42
CA CYS A 44 2.12 1.73 -15.09
C CYS A 44 1.19 0.96 -14.14
N ALA A 45 0.97 -0.33 -14.39
CA ALA A 45 0.18 -1.20 -13.52
C ALA A 45 0.81 -1.35 -12.12
N MET A 46 2.14 -1.46 -12.05
CA MET A 46 2.86 -1.50 -10.77
C MET A 46 2.80 -0.16 -10.03
N GLY A 47 2.92 0.96 -10.73
CA GLY A 47 2.74 2.30 -10.15
C GLY A 47 1.32 2.50 -9.60
N PHE A 48 0.30 2.01 -10.31
CA PHE A 48 -1.08 2.04 -9.84
C PHE A 48 -1.27 1.18 -8.59
N MET A 49 -0.77 -0.06 -8.57
CA MET A 49 -0.79 -0.92 -7.38
C MET A 49 -0.08 -0.28 -6.19
N MET A 50 1.02 0.44 -6.42
CA MET A 50 1.74 1.15 -5.37
C MET A 50 0.89 2.30 -4.80
N LEU A 51 0.24 3.10 -5.65
CA LEU A 51 -0.70 4.15 -5.25
C LEU A 51 -1.88 3.60 -4.44
N VAL A 52 -2.47 2.49 -4.88
CA VAL A 52 -3.57 1.82 -4.17
C VAL A 52 -3.12 1.37 -2.78
N ASN A 53 -1.95 0.73 -2.67
CA ASN A 53 -1.43 0.31 -1.37
C ASN A 53 -1.13 1.50 -0.44
N ILE A 54 -0.60 2.62 -0.95
CA ILE A 54 -0.46 3.86 -0.16
C ILE A 54 -1.82 4.33 0.35
N GLY A 55 -2.84 4.32 -0.52
CA GLY A 55 -4.21 4.67 -0.13
C GLY A 55 -4.76 3.80 0.99
N ILE A 56 -4.54 2.48 0.92
CA ILE A 56 -4.94 1.52 1.96
C ILE A 56 -4.20 1.80 3.28
N VAL A 57 -2.90 2.09 3.23
CA VAL A 57 -2.11 2.46 4.43
C VAL A 57 -2.66 3.72 5.08
N VAL A 58 -2.87 4.78 4.30
CA VAL A 58 -3.36 6.07 4.79
C VAL A 58 -4.77 5.94 5.37
N ALA A 59 -5.66 5.20 4.69
CA ALA A 59 -7.02 4.96 5.16
C ALA A 59 -7.04 4.14 6.47
N GLY A 60 -6.22 3.08 6.55
CA GLY A 60 -6.09 2.26 7.76
C GLY A 60 -5.55 3.07 8.96
N LEU A 61 -4.50 3.86 8.74
CA LEU A 61 -3.95 4.77 9.75
C LEU A 61 -4.97 5.83 10.17
N TRP A 62 -5.69 6.42 9.21
CA TRP A 62 -6.73 7.41 9.50
C TRP A 62 -7.83 6.83 10.41
N VAL A 63 -8.33 5.63 10.10
CA VAL A 63 -9.32 4.94 10.94
C VAL A 63 -8.76 4.68 12.34
N ALA A 64 -7.51 4.21 12.45
CA ALA A 64 -6.88 4.01 13.75
C ALA A 64 -6.72 5.32 14.55
N PHE A 65 -6.32 6.41 13.90
CA PHE A 65 -6.18 7.73 14.53
C PHE A 65 -7.52 8.35 14.89
N ALA A 66 -8.55 8.23 14.06
CA ALA A 66 -9.88 8.75 14.34
C ALA A 66 -10.51 8.03 15.54
N VAL A 67 -10.29 6.72 15.65
CA VAL A 67 -10.76 5.92 16.79
C VAL A 67 -9.96 6.24 18.05
N ALA A 68 -8.63 6.38 17.96
CA ALA A 68 -7.80 6.76 19.12
C ALA A 68 -8.02 8.21 19.58
N GLY A 69 -8.28 9.13 18.64
CA GLY A 69 -8.59 10.54 18.87
C GLY A 69 -10.01 10.77 19.40
N GLY A 70 -10.97 9.93 19.02
CA GLY A 70 -12.35 9.96 19.54
C GLY A 70 -12.48 9.53 21.01
N VAL A 71 -11.43 9.00 21.64
CA VAL A 71 -11.39 8.72 23.08
C VAL A 71 -10.95 9.96 23.90
N HIS A 72 -10.52 11.04 23.23
CA HIS A 72 -10.07 12.29 23.86
C HIS A 72 -10.99 13.50 23.59
N GLY A 73 -12.18 13.28 23.02
CA GLY A 73 -13.18 14.33 22.74
C GLY A 73 -14.44 14.16 23.57
#